data_AF-M6GMN4-F1
#
_entry.id   AF-M6GMN4-F1
#
_cell.length_a   1.000
_cell.length_b   1.000
_cell.length_c   1.000
_cell.angle_alpha   90.00
_cell.angle_beta   90.00
_cell.angle_gamma   90.00
#
_symmetry.space_group_name_H-M   'P 1'
#
loop_
_entity.id
_entity.type
_entity.pdbx_description
1 polymer ?
#
loop_
_entity_poly.entity_id
_entity_poly.type
_entity_poly.pdbx_seq_one_letter_code
_entity_poly.pdbx_strand_id
1 'polypeptide(L)'
;TGKSVTIYGNQTLETEVLSTASEMGAQILLVGQTQVTNAGEIENSELKSYQAVIRFKIYDVNTKRIIAADNASGAVLHVNPDTGIQEAIQKAVEKIYPKIREQISIKWKPGNLILLKIEGISYDDYVDKDIKGLIRGIKGVNRVSEVNVNQPIVLEIEALYNGNNLYQKMRERKTDFGFDFSQKEIKSSLIHIIKK
;
A
#
# COMPACT_ATOMS: atom_id res chain seq x y z
N THR A 1 -7.93 13.09 -30.49
CA THR A 1 -8.37 13.24 -29.10
C THR A 1 -7.88 12.04 -28.30
N GLY A 2 -6.71 12.15 -27.66
CA GLY A 2 -6.22 11.10 -26.77
C GLY A 2 -7.10 11.05 -25.53
N LYS A 3 -7.65 9.88 -25.18
CA LYS A 3 -8.36 9.70 -23.92
C LYS A 3 -7.36 9.91 -22.78
N SER A 4 -7.53 10.96 -21.98
CA SER A 4 -6.77 11.15 -20.75
C SER A 4 -7.34 10.23 -19.66
N VAL A 5 -6.69 9.09 -19.42
CA VAL A 5 -7.04 8.25 -18.28
C VAL A 5 -6.32 8.82 -17.05
N THR A 6 -7.08 9.39 -16.12
CA THR A 6 -6.53 9.88 -14.85
C THR A 6 -6.59 8.77 -13.82
N ILE A 7 -5.49 8.03 -13.68
CA ILE A 7 -5.36 6.93 -12.71
C ILE A 7 -5.09 7.52 -11.32
N TYR A 8 -4.09 8.39 -11.19
CA TYR A 8 -3.74 9.00 -9.91
C TYR A 8 -4.90 9.80 -9.32
N GLY A 9 -5.29 9.46 -8.09
CA GLY A 9 -6.42 10.06 -7.39
C GLY A 9 -7.79 9.43 -7.73
N ASN A 10 -7.87 8.52 -8.70
CA ASN A 10 -9.08 7.75 -9.01
C ASN A 10 -9.00 6.38 -8.33
N GLN A 11 -9.74 6.20 -7.23
CA GLN A 11 -9.67 4.99 -6.41
C GLN A 11 -10.03 3.70 -7.17
N THR A 12 -11.01 3.77 -8.07
CA THR A 12 -11.43 2.61 -8.88
C THR A 12 -10.31 2.18 -9.81
N LEU A 13 -9.75 3.10 -10.58
CA LEU A 13 -8.66 2.80 -11.51
C LEU A 13 -7.37 2.41 -10.78
N GLU A 14 -7.05 3.04 -9.65
CA GLU A 14 -5.91 2.64 -8.80
C GLU A 14 -6.08 1.20 -8.31
N THR A 15 -7.30 0.78 -7.95
CA THR A 15 -7.60 -0.60 -7.52
C THR A 15 -7.48 -1.59 -8.68
N GLU A 16 -7.95 -1.24 -9.87
CA GLU A 16 -7.82 -2.08 -11.07
C GLU A 16 -6.34 -2.32 -11.43
N VAL A 17 -5.54 -1.25 -11.52
CA VAL A 17 -4.10 -1.36 -11.83
C VAL A 17 -3.35 -2.12 -10.74
N LEU A 18 -3.75 -1.98 -9.48
CA LEU A 18 -3.19 -2.76 -8.38
C LEU A 18 -3.51 -4.26 -8.51
N SER A 19 -4.72 -4.62 -8.97
CA SER A 19 -5.08 -6.01 -9.28
C SER A 19 -4.20 -6.57 -10.40
N THR A 20 -4.07 -5.82 -11.50
CA THR A 20 -3.22 -6.22 -12.63
C THR A 20 -1.76 -6.38 -12.19
N ALA A 21 -1.23 -5.46 -11.38
CA ALA A 21 0.12 -5.58 -10.82
C ALA A 21 0.29 -6.86 -9.98
N SER A 22 -0.72 -7.22 -9.19
CA SER A 22 -0.74 -8.47 -8.42
C SER A 22 -0.75 -9.71 -9.33
N GLU A 23 -1.53 -9.70 -10.40
CA GLU A 23 -1.60 -10.79 -11.38
C GLU A 23 -0.27 -10.97 -12.13
N MET A 24 0.44 -9.87 -12.38
CA MET A 24 1.79 -9.88 -12.96
C MET A 24 2.88 -10.30 -11.97
N GLY A 25 2.55 -10.53 -10.70
CA GLY A 25 3.52 -10.87 -9.65
C GLY A 25 4.43 -9.70 -9.25
N ALA A 26 4.03 -8.45 -9.54
CA ALA A 26 4.76 -7.29 -9.08
C ALA A 26 4.67 -7.18 -7.54
N GLN A 27 5.76 -6.74 -6.90
CA GLN A 27 5.80 -6.53 -5.45
C GLN A 27 5.51 -5.08 -5.06
N ILE A 28 5.81 -4.14 -5.98
CA ILE A 28 5.67 -2.70 -5.78
C ILE A 28 5.00 -2.14 -7.03
N LEU A 29 3.99 -1.30 -6.82
CA LEU A 29 3.35 -0.52 -7.87
C LEU A 29 3.56 0.97 -7.59
N LEU A 30 4.09 1.72 -8.57
CA LEU A 30 4.18 3.17 -8.52
C LEU A 30 3.13 3.77 -9.46
N VAL A 31 2.24 4.59 -8.91
CA VAL A 31 1.26 5.36 -9.69
C VAL A 31 1.57 6.83 -9.52
N GLY A 32 1.68 7.56 -10.63
CA GLY A 32 1.98 8.99 -10.58
C GLY A 32 1.24 9.79 -11.64
N GLN A 33 1.25 11.10 -11.43
CA GLN A 33 0.74 12.08 -12.36
C GLN A 33 1.71 13.26 -12.42
N THR A 34 1.88 13.79 -13.62
CA THR A 34 2.64 14.99 -13.88
C THR A 34 1.73 16.07 -14.41
N GLN A 35 1.83 17.27 -13.85
CA GLN A 35 1.16 18.47 -14.33
C GLN A 35 2.22 19.51 -14.68
N VAL A 36 2.08 20.13 -15.85
CA VAL A 36 3.00 21.19 -16.30
C VAL A 36 2.22 22.49 -16.48
N THR A 37 2.82 23.60 -16.06
CA THR A 37 2.26 24.93 -16.12
C THR A 37 3.28 25.86 -16.77
N ASN A 38 2.83 26.64 -17.76
CA ASN A 38 3.57 27.81 -18.22
C ASN A 38 3.26 28.96 -17.24
N ALA A 39 4.24 29.34 -16.44
CA ALA A 39 4.14 30.37 -15.41
C ALA A 39 4.25 31.80 -15.96
N GLY A 40 4.42 31.95 -17.28
CA GLY A 40 4.47 33.24 -17.97
C GLY A 40 5.87 33.67 -18.38
N GLU A 41 5.92 34.85 -18.98
CA GLU A 41 7.14 35.47 -19.48
C GLU A 41 7.93 36.14 -18.36
N ILE A 42 9.24 36.17 -18.50
CA ILE A 42 10.13 36.88 -17.57
C ILE A 42 10.50 38.23 -18.18
N GLU A 43 10.21 39.31 -17.45
CA GLU A 43 10.69 40.67 -17.76
C GLU A 43 10.46 41.13 -19.21
N ASN A 44 9.30 40.79 -19.80
CA ASN A 44 8.94 41.06 -21.20
C ASN A 44 9.92 40.47 -22.24
N SER A 45 10.63 39.39 -21.89
CA SER A 45 11.45 38.62 -22.81
C SER A 45 10.68 37.45 -23.42
N GLU A 46 11.20 36.87 -24.50
CA GLU A 46 10.67 35.63 -25.09
C GLU A 46 10.87 34.40 -24.19
N LEU A 47 11.62 34.52 -23.08
CA LEU A 47 11.83 33.44 -22.13
C LEU A 47 10.58 33.23 -21.28
N LYS A 48 10.08 31.99 -21.31
CA LYS A 48 8.94 31.55 -20.53
C LYS A 48 9.39 30.59 -19.43
N SER A 49 8.77 30.72 -18.26
CA SER A 49 9.00 29.81 -17.14
C SER A 49 8.05 28.62 -17.25
N TYR A 50 8.61 27.41 -17.34
CA TYR A 50 7.85 26.16 -17.34
C TYR A 50 8.08 25.43 -16.03
N GLN A 51 6.99 25.11 -15.33
CA GLN A 51 7.02 24.41 -14.06
C GLN A 51 6.29 23.07 -14.19
N ALA A 52 6.98 21.98 -13.88
CA ALA A 52 6.40 20.65 -13.78
C ALA A 52 6.28 20.24 -12.30
N VAL A 53 5.16 19.63 -11.95
CA VAL A 53 4.93 19.01 -10.63
C VAL A 53 4.57 17.55 -10.85
N ILE A 54 5.35 16.66 -10.25
CA ILE A 54 5.11 15.22 -10.25
C ILE A 54 4.60 14.82 -8.87
N ARG A 55 3.49 14.10 -8.83
CA ARG A 55 2.92 13.49 -7.63
C ARG A 55 2.89 11.98 -7.82
N PHE A 56 3.21 11.22 -6.78
CA PHE A 56 3.16 9.76 -6.85
C PHE A 56 2.69 9.12 -5.56
N LYS A 57 2.21 7.89 -5.70
CA LYS A 57 1.95 6.92 -4.63
C LYS A 57 2.73 5.65 -4.95
N ILE A 58 3.28 5.03 -3.91
CA ILE A 58 3.91 3.71 -3.97
C ILE A 58 3.02 2.78 -3.17
N TYR A 59 2.59 1.71 -3.81
CA TYR A 59 1.81 0.63 -3.25
C TYR A 59 2.71 -0.58 -3.00
N ASP A 60 2.56 -1.19 -1.83
CA ASP A 60 2.90 -2.60 -1.65
C ASP A 60 1.74 -3.42 -2.24
N VAL A 61 2.05 -4.21 -3.26
CA VAL A 61 1.04 -4.95 -4.02
C VAL A 61 0.43 -6.08 -3.18
N ASN A 62 1.23 -6.72 -2.34
CA ASN A 62 0.77 -7.86 -1.54
C ASN A 62 -0.17 -7.43 -0.42
N THR A 63 0.12 -6.28 0.20
CA THR A 63 -0.72 -5.71 1.27
C THR A 63 -1.76 -4.74 0.76
N LYS A 64 -1.69 -4.32 -0.50
CA LYS A 64 -2.52 -3.31 -1.14
C LYS A 64 -2.44 -1.92 -0.49
N ARG A 65 -1.42 -1.68 0.33
CA ARG A 65 -1.28 -0.44 1.11
C ARG A 65 -0.39 0.56 0.39
N ILE A 66 -0.73 1.83 0.53
CA ILE A 66 0.17 2.92 0.15
C ILE A 66 1.28 2.97 1.20
N ILE A 67 2.51 2.65 0.78
CA ILE A 67 3.69 2.74 1.65
C ILE A 67 4.31 4.14 1.62
N ALA A 68 4.15 4.87 0.52
CA ALA A 68 4.60 6.25 0.42
C ALA A 68 3.75 7.04 -0.57
N ALA A 69 3.61 8.33 -0.32
CA ALA A 69 3.11 9.31 -1.28
C ALA A 69 3.90 10.60 -1.10
N ASP A 70 4.39 11.17 -2.19
CA ASP A 70 5.15 12.43 -2.16
C ASP A 70 5.02 13.14 -3.51
N ASN A 71 5.61 14.32 -3.61
CA ASN A 71 5.69 15.11 -4.82
C ASN A 71 7.06 15.79 -4.96
N ALA A 72 7.35 16.23 -6.19
CA ALA A 72 8.51 17.06 -6.49
C ALA A 72 8.18 18.00 -7.66
N SER A 73 8.91 19.11 -7.73
CA SER A 73 8.75 20.10 -8.80
C SER A 73 10.07 20.43 -9.49
N GLY A 74 9.98 20.63 -10.81
CA GLY A 74 11.06 21.09 -11.67
C GLY A 74 10.64 22.38 -12.35
N ALA A 75 11.57 23.32 -12.50
CA ALA A 75 11.32 24.57 -13.21
C ALA A 75 12.50 24.91 -14.13
N VAL A 76 12.18 25.38 -15.33
CA VAL A 76 13.14 25.80 -16.36
C VAL A 76 12.66 27.04 -17.07
N LEU A 77 13.60 27.79 -17.63
CA LEU A 77 13.33 28.91 -18.52
C LEU A 77 13.67 28.47 -19.93
N HIS A 78 12.73 28.63 -20.86
CA HIS A 78 12.96 28.27 -22.25
C HIS A 78 12.10 29.14 -23.19
N VAL A 79 12.59 29.43 -24.39
CA VAL A 79 11.82 30.15 -25.42
C VAL A 79 10.85 29.23 -26.16
N ASN A 80 11.30 27.99 -26.45
CA ASN A 80 10.49 26.94 -27.03
C ASN A 80 9.63 26.22 -25.96
N PRO A 81 8.30 26.14 -26.11
CA PRO A 81 7.43 25.49 -25.16
C PRO A 81 7.64 23.99 -24.98
N ASP A 82 7.86 23.24 -26.06
CA ASP A 82 7.97 21.78 -26.01
C ASP A 82 9.25 21.37 -25.26
N THR A 83 10.37 22.02 -25.56
CA THR A 83 11.64 21.81 -24.85
C THR A 83 11.51 22.22 -23.38
N GLY A 84 10.92 23.39 -23.10
CA GLY A 84 10.71 23.86 -21.73
C GLY A 84 9.84 22.90 -20.89
N ILE A 85 8.79 22.34 -21.48
CA ILE A 85 7.96 21.32 -20.84
C ILE A 85 8.78 20.06 -20.53
N GLN A 86 9.52 19.53 -21.51
CA GLN A 86 10.31 18.31 -21.35
C GLN A 86 11.38 18.46 -20.28
N GLU A 87 12.15 19.56 -20.31
CA GLU A 87 13.19 19.82 -19.33
C GLU A 87 12.63 20.08 -17.93
N ALA A 88 11.47 20.75 -17.80
CA ALA A 88 10.80 20.92 -16.52
C ALA A 88 10.43 19.56 -15.90
N ILE A 89 9.87 18.65 -16.70
CA ILE A 89 9.55 17.28 -16.29
C ILE A 89 10.83 16.55 -15.88
N GLN A 90 11.88 16.61 -16.70
CA GLN A 90 13.16 15.96 -16.40
C GLN A 90 13.71 16.42 -15.05
N LYS A 91 13.77 17.74 -14.79
CA LYS A 91 14.21 18.27 -13.49
C LYS A 91 13.33 17.81 -12.32
N ALA A 92 12.02 17.65 -12.53
CA ALA A 92 11.14 17.11 -11.50
C ALA A 92 11.44 15.63 -11.24
N VAL A 93 11.70 14.83 -12.27
CA VAL A 93 12.08 13.41 -12.16
C VAL A 93 13.41 13.24 -11.43
N GLU A 94 14.43 14.02 -11.80
CA GLU A 94 15.76 13.97 -11.16
C GLU A 94 15.67 14.20 -9.65
N LYS A 95 14.78 15.10 -9.21
CA LYS A 95 14.54 15.35 -7.78
C LYS A 95 13.73 14.25 -7.09
N ILE A 96 12.81 13.62 -7.80
CA ILE A 96 11.88 12.65 -7.19
C ILE A 96 12.44 11.23 -7.13
N TYR A 97 13.32 10.87 -8.07
CA TYR A 97 13.95 9.56 -8.14
C TYR A 97 14.65 9.13 -6.83
N PRO A 98 15.54 9.93 -6.21
CA PRO A 98 16.19 9.54 -4.96
C PRO A 98 15.17 9.34 -3.83
N LYS A 99 14.12 10.17 -3.77
CA LYS A 99 13.05 10.03 -2.78
C LYS A 99 12.30 8.72 -2.95
N ILE A 100 11.91 8.36 -4.18
CA ILE A 100 11.23 7.08 -4.47
C ILE A 100 12.09 5.91 -3.98
N ARG A 101 13.38 5.91 -4.32
CA ARG A 101 14.31 4.85 -3.92
C ARG A 101 14.43 4.73 -2.39
N GLU A 102 14.57 5.87 -1.71
CA GLU A 102 14.65 5.92 -0.25
C GLU A 102 13.37 5.40 0.40
N GLN A 103 12.21 5.88 -0.04
CA GLN A 103 10.91 5.45 0.49
C GLN A 103 10.69 3.95 0.34
N ILE A 104 11.04 3.36 -0.81
CA ILE A 104 10.98 1.91 -1.02
C ILE A 104 11.93 1.20 -0.05
N SER A 105 13.18 1.65 0.03
CA SER A 105 14.22 0.96 0.81
C SER A 105 13.92 0.96 2.32
N ILE A 106 13.25 2.01 2.82
CA ILE A 106 12.92 2.15 4.24
C ILE A 106 11.57 1.50 4.58
N LYS A 107 10.56 1.67 3.72
CA LYS A 107 9.17 1.36 4.08
C LYS A 107 8.65 0.06 3.49
N TRP A 108 9.16 -0.38 2.34
CA TRP A 108 8.74 -1.66 1.78
C TRP A 108 9.36 -2.79 2.60
N LYS A 109 8.52 -3.74 3.00
CA LYS A 109 8.93 -4.96 3.68
C LYS A 109 8.21 -6.14 3.04
N PRO A 110 8.87 -7.30 2.90
CA PRO A 110 8.19 -8.49 2.42
C PRO A 110 7.06 -8.87 3.39
N GLY A 111 5.94 -9.33 2.84
CA GLY A 111 4.80 -9.79 3.61
C GLY A 111 3.61 -10.16 2.72
N ASN A 112 2.70 -10.94 3.29
CA ASN A 112 1.40 -11.31 2.72
C ASN A 112 0.31 -10.73 3.61
N LEU A 113 -0.78 -10.30 3.00
CA LEU A 113 -2.00 -9.95 3.72
C LEU A 113 -2.87 -11.18 3.94
N ILE A 114 -3.25 -11.42 5.19
CA ILE A 114 -4.09 -12.53 5.60
C ILE A 114 -5.26 -11.96 6.40
N LEU A 115 -6.48 -12.26 5.98
CA LEU A 115 -7.67 -11.99 6.77
C LEU A 115 -7.93 -13.16 7.73
N LEU A 116 -7.96 -12.90 9.03
CA LEU A 116 -8.37 -13.86 10.05
C LEU A 116 -9.77 -13.52 10.53
N LYS A 117 -10.71 -14.44 10.34
CA LYS A 117 -12.08 -14.37 10.88
C LYS A 117 -12.21 -15.30 12.08
N ILE A 118 -12.71 -14.77 13.18
CA ILE A 118 -12.91 -15.48 14.44
C ILE A 118 -14.40 -15.44 14.79
N GLU A 119 -15.07 -16.57 14.68
CA GLU A 119 -16.47 -16.76 15.09
C GLU A 119 -16.55 -17.27 16.54
N GLY A 120 -17.58 -16.84 17.27
CA GLY A 120 -17.95 -17.43 18.56
C GLY A 120 -17.23 -16.86 19.79
N ILE A 121 -16.38 -15.84 19.63
CA ILE A 121 -15.72 -15.14 20.73
C ILE A 121 -16.38 -13.78 20.94
N SER A 122 -16.76 -13.37 22.15
CA SER A 122 -17.28 -12.01 22.37
C SER A 122 -16.18 -10.96 22.16
N TYR A 123 -16.57 -9.69 22.01
CA TYR A 123 -15.59 -8.60 21.96
C TYR A 123 -14.79 -8.51 23.27
N ASP A 124 -15.48 -8.64 24.41
CA ASP A 124 -14.84 -8.62 25.73
C ASP A 124 -13.81 -9.75 25.87
N ASP A 125 -14.17 -10.99 25.51
CA ASP A 125 -13.24 -12.13 25.52
C ASP A 125 -12.01 -11.88 24.61
N TYR A 126 -12.21 -11.23 23.47
CA TYR A 126 -11.16 -10.91 22.52
C TYR A 126 -10.16 -9.89 23.09
N VAL A 127 -10.67 -8.87 23.80
CA VAL A 127 -9.86 -7.84 24.44
C VAL A 127 -9.15 -8.40 25.68
N ASP A 128 -9.90 -9.07 26.57
CA ASP A 128 -9.39 -9.60 27.84
C ASP A 128 -8.26 -10.62 27.66
N LYS A 129 -8.30 -11.37 26.55
CA LYS A 129 -7.27 -12.37 26.20
C LYS A 129 -6.16 -11.81 25.31
N ASP A 130 -6.19 -10.52 24.97
CA ASP A 130 -5.24 -9.84 24.07
C ASP A 130 -4.96 -10.63 22.78
N ILE A 131 -6.01 -11.12 22.11
CA ILE A 131 -5.86 -12.01 20.94
C ILE A 131 -5.04 -11.34 19.84
N LYS A 132 -5.20 -10.03 19.67
CA LYS A 132 -4.38 -9.22 18.76
C LYS A 132 -2.90 -9.23 19.14
N GLY A 133 -2.58 -8.99 20.41
CA GLY A 133 -1.21 -9.00 20.90
C GLY A 133 -0.56 -10.37 20.78
N LEU A 134 -1.32 -11.44 21.07
CA LEU A 134 -0.86 -12.82 20.88
C LEU A 134 -0.48 -13.12 19.43
N ILE A 135 -1.35 -12.75 18.47
CA ILE A 135 -1.07 -12.91 17.03
C ILE A 135 0.13 -12.06 16.63
N ARG A 136 0.19 -10.80 17.06
CA ARG A 136 1.32 -9.90 16.80
C ARG A 136 2.63 -10.45 17.35
N GLY A 137 2.59 -11.19 18.45
CA GLY A 137 3.75 -11.85 19.06
C GLY A 137 4.23 -13.09 18.30
N ILE A 138 3.50 -13.58 17.29
CA ILE A 138 3.96 -14.71 16.48
C ILE A 138 5.11 -14.24 15.57
N LYS A 139 6.27 -14.90 15.69
CA LYS A 139 7.46 -14.58 14.89
C LYS A 139 7.15 -14.61 13.39
N GLY A 140 7.41 -13.49 12.71
CA GLY A 140 7.15 -13.30 11.30
C GLY A 140 5.81 -12.61 10.99
N VAL A 141 5.01 -12.29 12.00
CA VAL A 141 3.93 -11.31 11.88
C VAL A 141 4.52 -9.91 11.97
N ASN A 142 4.28 -9.10 10.94
CA ASN A 142 4.76 -7.72 10.86
C ASN A 142 3.73 -6.74 11.44
N ARG A 143 2.44 -7.00 11.23
CA ARG A 143 1.34 -6.12 11.67
C ARG A 143 0.05 -6.90 11.85
N VAL A 144 -0.79 -6.44 12.78
CA VAL A 144 -2.17 -6.92 12.99
C VAL A 144 -3.08 -5.71 13.18
N SER A 145 -4.18 -5.67 12.44
CA SER A 145 -5.18 -4.60 12.51
C SER A 145 -6.57 -5.19 12.62
N GLU A 146 -7.48 -4.48 13.28
CA GLU A 146 -8.90 -4.85 13.32
C GLU A 146 -9.61 -4.27 12.11
N VAL A 147 -10.34 -5.13 11.39
CA VAL A 147 -11.23 -4.74 10.28
C VAL A 147 -12.68 -4.71 10.77
N ASN A 148 -13.05 -5.69 11.59
CA ASN A 148 -14.34 -5.76 12.25
C ASN A 148 -14.15 -6.30 13.66
N VAL A 149 -14.74 -5.63 14.64
CA VAL A 149 -14.73 -6.07 16.05
C VAL A 149 -16.08 -6.63 16.50
N ASN A 150 -17.11 -6.51 15.66
CA ASN A 150 -18.38 -7.20 15.84
C ASN A 150 -18.26 -8.65 15.39
N GLN A 151 -19.25 -9.50 15.66
CA GLN A 151 -19.23 -10.89 15.21
C GLN A 151 -19.40 -11.02 13.68
N PRO A 152 -18.57 -11.82 12.98
CA PRO A 152 -17.31 -12.39 13.46
C PRO A 152 -16.21 -11.33 13.54
N ILE A 153 -15.32 -11.44 14.54
CA ILE A 153 -14.16 -10.56 14.65
C ILE A 153 -13.26 -10.83 13.45
N VAL A 154 -12.89 -9.79 12.72
CA VAL A 154 -12.03 -9.87 11.53
C VAL A 154 -10.77 -9.06 11.77
N LEU A 155 -9.63 -9.72 11.65
CA LEU A 155 -8.31 -9.11 11.70
C LEU A 155 -7.66 -9.16 10.32
N GLU A 156 -6.95 -8.09 9.99
CA GLU A 156 -6.01 -8.03 8.88
C GLU A 156 -4.60 -8.23 9.43
N ILE A 157 -3.90 -9.24 8.92
CA ILE A 157 -2.59 -9.66 9.41
C ILE A 157 -1.59 -9.59 8.26
N GLU A 158 -0.51 -8.85 8.46
CA GLU A 158 0.63 -8.83 7.54
C GLU A 158 1.70 -9.77 8.09
N ALA A 159 2.09 -10.80 7.34
CA ALA A 159 3.07 -11.79 7.78
C ALA A 159 4.01 -12.26 6.66
N LEU A 160 5.20 -12.73 7.02
CA LEU A 160 6.21 -13.27 6.09
C LEU A 160 5.81 -14.58 5.40
N TYR A 161 4.67 -15.14 5.77
CA TYR A 161 4.14 -16.41 5.30
C TYR A 161 2.65 -16.27 4.98
N ASN A 162 2.06 -17.32 4.44
CA ASN A 162 0.63 -17.37 4.11
C ASN A 162 -0.24 -17.84 5.29
N GLY A 163 -1.56 -17.83 5.08
CA GLY A 163 -2.57 -18.20 6.05
C GLY A 163 -2.42 -19.62 6.60
N ASN A 164 -2.00 -20.58 5.77
CA ASN A 164 -1.78 -21.96 6.23
C ASN A 164 -0.71 -22.02 7.32
N ASN A 165 0.43 -21.37 7.08
CA ASN A 165 1.55 -21.34 8.04
C ASN A 165 1.20 -20.52 9.28
N LEU A 166 0.48 -19.40 9.11
CA LEU A 166 -0.01 -18.62 10.25
C LEU A 166 -0.92 -19.46 11.15
N TYR A 167 -1.87 -20.19 10.56
CA TYR A 167 -2.78 -21.04 11.31
C TYR A 167 -2.04 -22.14 12.09
N GLN A 168 -1.02 -22.79 11.49
CA GLN A 168 -0.22 -23.78 12.23
C GLN A 168 0.49 -23.16 13.42
N LYS A 169 1.08 -21.96 13.25
CA LYS A 169 1.72 -21.22 14.35
C LYS A 169 0.73 -20.82 15.44
N MET A 170 -0.50 -20.46 15.07
CA MET A 170 -1.57 -20.21 16.05
C MET A 170 -1.91 -21.48 16.83
N ARG A 171 -1.95 -22.65 16.16
CA ARG A 171 -2.22 -23.93 16.82
C ARG A 171 -1.10 -24.39 17.74
N GLU A 172 0.16 -24.19 17.36
CA GLU A 172 1.32 -24.45 18.22
C GLU A 172 1.24 -23.65 19.53
N ARG A 173 0.58 -22.48 19.49
CA ARG A 173 0.37 -21.58 20.63
C ARG A 173 -1.05 -21.60 21.17
N LYS A 174 -1.84 -22.65 20.89
CA LYS A 174 -3.28 -22.71 21.23
C LYS A 174 -3.56 -22.41 22.71
N THR A 175 -2.68 -22.85 23.60
CA THR A 175 -2.78 -22.59 25.05
C THR A 175 -2.74 -21.09 25.39
N ASP A 176 -1.96 -20.30 24.66
CA ASP A 176 -1.79 -18.86 24.91
C ASP A 176 -3.09 -18.10 24.63
N PHE A 177 -3.91 -18.59 23.70
CA PHE A 177 -5.18 -17.95 23.33
C PHE A 177 -6.24 -18.07 24.43
N GLY A 178 -6.08 -18.98 25.40
CA GLY A 178 -7.04 -19.14 26.50
C GLY A 178 -8.44 -19.59 26.05
N PHE A 179 -8.57 -20.13 24.85
CA PHE A 179 -9.76 -20.81 24.34
C PHE A 179 -9.38 -21.81 23.24
N ASP A 180 -10.26 -22.78 23.04
CA ASP A 180 -10.12 -23.76 21.97
C ASP A 180 -10.77 -23.27 20.68
N PHE A 181 -10.13 -23.53 19.53
CA PHE A 181 -10.70 -23.19 18.23
C PHE A 181 -10.49 -24.31 17.21
N SER A 182 -11.35 -24.32 16.19
CA SER A 182 -11.20 -25.16 15.00
C SER A 182 -11.26 -24.33 13.72
N GLN A 183 -10.56 -24.80 12.69
CA GLN A 183 -10.70 -24.28 11.34
C GLN A 183 -12.09 -24.55 10.76
N LYS A 184 -12.66 -23.52 10.13
CA LYS A 184 -13.80 -23.59 9.22
C LYS A 184 -13.32 -23.49 7.77
N GLU A 185 -12.33 -22.64 7.50
CA GLU A 185 -11.71 -22.47 6.18
C GLU A 185 -10.27 -21.97 6.32
N ILE A 186 -9.36 -22.46 5.48
CA ILE A 186 -7.97 -21.96 5.40
C ILE A 186 -7.56 -21.87 3.93
N LYS A 187 -7.14 -20.67 3.53
CA LYS A 187 -6.56 -20.32 2.22
C LYS A 187 -5.30 -19.48 2.46
N SER A 188 -4.56 -19.21 1.38
CA SER A 188 -3.32 -18.42 1.44
C SER A 188 -3.51 -17.03 2.08
N SER A 189 -4.63 -16.36 1.81
CA SER A 189 -4.95 -15.00 2.30
C SER A 189 -6.15 -14.95 3.24
N LEU A 190 -6.70 -16.09 3.66
CA LEU A 190 -7.87 -16.16 4.53
C LEU A 190 -7.73 -17.32 5.53
N ILE A 191 -7.95 -17.02 6.79
CA ILE A 191 -8.14 -18.00 7.86
C ILE A 191 -9.50 -17.74 8.47
N HIS A 192 -10.30 -18.78 8.61
CA HIS A 192 -11.58 -18.72 9.29
C HIS A 192 -11.59 -19.78 10.40
N ILE A 193 -11.68 -19.32 11.64
CA ILE A 193 -11.77 -20.17 12.82
C ILE A 193 -13.06 -19.92 13.59
N ILE A 194 -13.50 -20.94 14.32
CA ILE A 194 -14.62 -20.88 15.25
C ILE A 194 -14.14 -21.32 16.64
N LYS A 195 -14.49 -20.53 17.67
CA LYS A 195 -14.31 -20.89 19.09
C LYS A 195 -15.16 -22.13 19.40
N LYS A 196 -14.58 -23.08 20.12
CA LYS A 196 -15.26 -24.27 20.62
C LYS A 196 -15.76 -24.05 22.04
#